data_AF-A0A833EPY8-F1
#
_entry.id   AF-A0A833EPY8-F1
#
_cell.length_a   1.000
_cell.length_b   1.000
_cell.length_c   1.000
_cell.angle_alpha   90.00
_cell.angle_beta   90.00
_cell.angle_gamma   90.00
#
_symmetry.space_group_name_H-M   'P 1'
#
loop_
_entity.id
_entity.type
_entity.pdbx_description
1 polymer ?
#
loop_
_entity_poly.entity_id
_entity_poly.type
_entity_poly.pdbx_seq_one_letter_code
_entity_poly.pdbx_strand_id
1 'polypeptide(L)'
;ATFRYVIEGGVWEKEEAKKDLREIFVVPDPYVVTNSFETIYELGGTTQRRVDFVNLPPKCTIHIFTASGKKVRTLEHESTVDYGRKSWDLTSDDGPEVAFGIYFFVVDAPDIGSKRGKFALIK
;
A
#
# COMPACT_ATOMS: atom_id res chain seq x y z
N ALA A 1 25.58 -9.78 46.75
CA ALA A 1 24.37 -10.34 46.10
C ALA A 1 24.46 -10.01 44.63
N THR A 2 24.50 -11.03 43.77
CA THR A 2 24.62 -10.83 42.31
C THR A 2 23.23 -10.86 41.72
N PHE A 3 22.76 -9.72 41.20
CA PHE A 3 21.48 -9.64 40.51
C PHE A 3 21.68 -10.01 39.04
N ARG A 4 20.92 -10.99 38.55
CA ARG A 4 20.87 -11.39 37.15
C ARG A 4 19.57 -10.84 36.57
N TYR A 5 19.66 -9.91 35.63
CA TYR A 5 18.51 -9.46 34.84
C TYR A 5 18.33 -10.39 33.65
N VAL A 6 17.13 -10.94 33.49
CA VAL A 6 16.69 -11.67 32.30
C VAL A 6 15.85 -10.68 31.51
N ILE A 7 16.25 -10.40 30.27
CA ILE A 7 15.46 -9.57 29.36
C ILE A 7 14.40 -10.50 28.77
N GLU A 8 13.14 -10.37 29.20
CA GLU A 8 12.03 -11.01 28.52
C GLU A 8 11.96 -10.43 27.10
N GLY A 9 12.05 -11.32 26.10
CA GLY A 9 12.11 -10.94 24.69
C GLY A 9 10.96 -10.01 24.31
N GLY A 10 11.28 -8.98 23.52
CA GLY A 10 10.36 -7.92 23.12
C GLY A 10 9.01 -8.49 22.68
N VAL A 11 8.00 -8.27 23.50
CA VAL A 11 6.62 -8.45 23.10
C VAL A 11 6.40 -7.36 22.06
N TRP A 12 6.34 -7.71 20.78
CA TRP A 12 5.85 -6.78 19.76
C TRP A 12 4.51 -6.28 20.28
N GLU A 13 4.47 -5.00 20.64
CA GLU A 13 3.30 -4.39 21.24
C GLU A 13 2.25 -4.31 20.13
N LYS A 14 1.41 -5.36 20.04
CA LYS A 14 0.41 -5.55 18.98
C LYS A 14 -0.45 -4.31 18.75
N GLU A 15 -0.59 -3.46 19.77
CA GLU A 15 -1.31 -2.20 19.69
C GLU A 15 -0.55 -1.10 18.94
N GLU A 16 0.79 -1.04 19.07
CA GLU A 16 1.63 -0.12 18.28
C GLU A 16 1.68 -0.57 16.81
N ALA A 17 1.89 -1.86 16.55
CA ALA A 17 1.88 -2.38 15.19
C ALA A 17 0.51 -2.20 14.49
N LYS A 18 -0.60 -2.29 15.23
CA LYS A 18 -1.94 -1.91 14.72
C LYS A 18 -2.08 -0.42 14.42
N LYS A 19 -1.38 0.44 15.16
CA LYS A 19 -1.39 1.88 14.93
C LYS A 19 -0.63 2.20 13.64
N ASP A 20 0.51 1.57 13.42
CA ASP A 20 1.32 1.74 12.19
C ASP A 20 0.55 1.26 10.96
N LEU A 21 -0.20 0.15 11.06
CA LEU A 21 -1.13 -0.27 10.01
C LEU A 21 -2.18 0.80 9.64
N ARG A 22 -2.56 1.69 10.57
CA ARG A 22 -3.51 2.76 10.26
C ARG A 22 -2.92 3.83 9.36
N GLU A 23 -1.60 3.92 9.29
CA GLU A 23 -0.87 4.92 8.52
C GLU A 23 -0.49 4.44 7.11
N ILE A 24 -1.04 3.31 6.65
CA ILE A 24 -0.98 2.92 5.23
C ILE A 24 -1.93 3.79 4.42
N PHE A 25 -1.40 4.45 3.39
CA PHE A 25 -2.16 5.26 2.44
C PHE A 25 -1.63 5.09 1.01
N VAL A 26 -2.40 5.60 0.05
CA VAL A 26 -2.08 5.56 -1.38
C VAL A 26 -1.68 6.95 -1.85
N VAL A 27 -0.64 7.05 -2.67
CA VAL A 27 -0.22 8.29 -3.29
C VAL A 27 -0.08 8.15 -4.82
N PRO A 28 -0.47 9.18 -5.59
CA PRO A 28 -1.31 10.31 -5.17
C PRO A 28 -2.78 9.86 -4.97
N ASP A 29 -3.47 10.49 -4.02
CA ASP A 29 -4.92 10.33 -3.83
C ASP A 29 -5.59 11.72 -3.71
N PRO A 30 -6.44 12.14 -4.68
CA PRO A 30 -6.77 11.41 -5.90
C PRO A 30 -5.63 11.40 -6.91
N TYR A 31 -5.52 10.33 -7.70
CA TYR A 31 -4.67 10.29 -8.89
C TYR A 31 -5.38 11.00 -10.03
N VAL A 32 -4.85 12.16 -10.46
CA VAL A 32 -5.47 12.99 -11.49
C VAL A 32 -4.65 12.94 -12.77
N VAL A 33 -5.25 12.45 -13.87
CA VAL A 33 -4.64 12.46 -15.20
C VAL A 33 -4.90 13.80 -15.87
N THR A 34 -4.41 14.89 -15.27
CA THR A 34 -4.45 16.19 -15.96
C THR A 34 -3.43 16.15 -17.09
N ASN A 35 -3.94 16.34 -18.32
CA ASN A 35 -3.35 16.94 -19.51
C ASN A 35 -1.81 16.93 -19.69
N SER A 36 -1.38 16.73 -20.93
CA SER A 36 -0.03 16.57 -21.49
C SER A 36 1.08 17.61 -21.13
N PHE A 37 0.98 18.38 -20.05
CA PHE A 37 1.87 19.52 -19.82
C PHE A 37 2.45 19.75 -18.42
N GLU A 38 2.13 19.01 -17.35
CA GLU A 38 2.85 19.23 -16.06
C GLU A 38 3.23 17.94 -15.32
N THR A 39 4.46 17.53 -15.61
CA THR A 39 5.45 16.92 -14.72
C THR A 39 5.26 17.27 -13.23
N ILE A 40 4.83 16.32 -12.41
CA ILE A 40 5.18 16.32 -10.98
C ILE A 40 5.74 14.99 -10.44
N TYR A 41 5.88 13.95 -11.29
CA TYR A 41 6.58 12.71 -10.94
C TYR A 41 7.48 12.17 -12.06
N GLU A 42 8.11 13.04 -12.86
CA GLU A 42 9.13 12.62 -13.82
C GLU A 42 10.46 12.32 -13.11
N LEU A 43 10.56 11.13 -12.53
CA LEU A 43 11.84 10.48 -12.29
C LEU A 43 12.12 9.56 -13.48
N GLY A 44 12.80 10.07 -14.51
CA GLY A 44 13.49 9.22 -15.49
C GLY A 44 12.76 8.90 -16.80
N GLY A 45 11.91 9.79 -17.33
CA GLY A 45 11.56 9.78 -18.75
C GLY A 45 10.60 8.69 -19.24
N THR A 46 9.91 7.98 -18.34
CA THR A 46 8.71 7.20 -18.72
C THR A 46 7.53 7.68 -17.88
N THR A 47 6.53 8.26 -18.54
CA THR A 47 5.23 8.61 -17.95
C THR A 47 4.43 7.34 -17.64
N GLN A 48 4.87 6.57 -16.64
CA GLN A 48 4.12 5.39 -16.19
C GLN A 48 3.05 5.85 -15.21
N ARG A 49 1.78 5.71 -15.63
CA ARG A 49 0.64 5.89 -14.73
C ARG A 49 0.79 4.91 -13.58
N ARG A 50 0.96 5.42 -12.37
CA ARG A 50 1.12 4.58 -11.19
C ARG A 50 0.60 5.26 -9.93
N VAL A 51 0.20 4.42 -9.00
CA VAL A 51 -0.01 4.80 -7.60
C VAL A 51 0.93 3.97 -6.73
N ASP A 52 1.22 4.47 -5.56
CA ASP A 52 2.09 3.83 -4.60
C ASP A 52 1.37 3.64 -3.27
N PHE A 53 1.43 2.42 -2.75
CA PHE A 53 1.08 2.10 -1.38
C PHE A 53 2.30 2.38 -0.51
N VAL A 54 2.12 3.21 0.52
CA VAL A 54 3.19 3.70 1.39
C VAL A 54 2.95 3.22 2.82
N ASN A 55 4.03 3.12 3.59
CA ASN A 55 4.05 2.67 4.98
C ASN A 55 3.61 1.20 5.13
N LEU A 56 4.09 0.36 4.21
CA LEU A 56 3.77 -1.07 4.24
C LEU A 56 4.62 -1.81 5.29
N PRO A 57 4.04 -2.77 6.01
CA PRO A 57 4.80 -3.70 6.83
C PRO A 57 5.77 -4.53 5.97
N PRO A 58 6.82 -5.12 6.57
CA PRO A 58 7.81 -5.94 5.87
C PRO A 58 7.21 -7.04 5.00
N LYS A 59 6.11 -7.66 5.46
CA LYS A 59 5.40 -8.69 4.73
C LYS A 59 3.91 -8.41 4.72
N CYS A 60 3.35 -8.18 3.54
CA CYS A 60 1.91 -8.00 3.40
C CYS A 60 1.41 -8.29 1.97
N THR A 61 0.10 -8.53 1.87
CA THR A 61 -0.61 -8.70 0.60
C THR A 61 -1.62 -7.57 0.45
N ILE A 62 -1.58 -6.89 -0.69
CA ILE A 62 -2.45 -5.77 -1.03
C ILE A 62 -3.48 -6.27 -2.05
N HIS A 63 -4.75 -6.24 -1.68
CA HIS A 63 -5.87 -6.55 -2.55
C HIS A 63 -6.56 -5.27 -2.98
N ILE A 64 -6.78 -5.10 -4.28
CA ILE A 64 -7.40 -3.91 -4.85
C ILE A 64 -8.74 -4.30 -5.47
N PHE A 65 -9.77 -3.50 -5.21
CA PHE A 65 -11.16 -3.75 -5.61
C PHE A 65 -11.79 -2.53 -6.26
N THR A 66 -12.71 -2.77 -7.19
CA THR A 66 -13.62 -1.73 -7.69
C THR A 66 -14.68 -1.36 -6.66
N ALA A 67 -15.39 -0.26 -6.87
CA ALA A 67 -16.56 0.10 -6.07
C ALA A 67 -17.69 -0.95 -6.07
N SER A 68 -17.76 -1.82 -7.08
CA SER A 68 -18.69 -2.96 -7.11
C SER A 68 -18.21 -4.18 -6.34
N GLY A 69 -17.01 -4.13 -5.72
CA GLY A 69 -16.41 -5.25 -4.99
C GLY A 69 -15.71 -6.29 -5.87
N LYS A 70 -15.55 -6.04 -7.17
CA LYS A 70 -14.76 -6.93 -8.04
C LYS A 70 -13.28 -6.78 -7.70
N LYS A 71 -12.58 -7.90 -7.46
CA LYS A 71 -11.12 -7.92 -7.30
C LYS A 71 -10.46 -7.53 -8.63
N VAL A 72 -9.55 -6.58 -8.55
CA VAL A 72 -8.86 -5.99 -9.70
C VAL A 72 -7.44 -6.50 -9.79
N ARG A 73 -6.71 -6.47 -8.66
CA ARG A 73 -5.29 -6.82 -8.60
C ARG A 73 -4.95 -7.37 -7.22
N THR A 74 -4.00 -8.29 -7.18
CA THR A 74 -3.30 -8.70 -5.96
C THR A 74 -1.82 -8.35 -6.07
N LEU A 75 -1.26 -7.67 -5.07
CA LEU A 75 0.16 -7.32 -5.01
C LEU A 75 0.77 -7.89 -3.74
N GLU A 76 1.87 -8.62 -3.88
CA GLU A 76 2.64 -9.11 -2.75
C GLU A 76 3.80 -8.16 -2.46
N HIS A 77 4.00 -7.84 -1.19
CA HIS A 77 5.10 -7.04 -0.71
C HIS A 77 5.87 -7.83 0.35
N GLU A 78 7.14 -8.08 0.07
CA GLU A 78 8.10 -8.67 0.99
C GLU A 78 9.37 -7.81 0.95
N SER A 79 9.78 -7.33 2.11
CA SER A 79 10.87 -6.40 2.34
C SER A 79 11.55 -6.77 3.66
N THR A 80 12.85 -6.50 3.77
CA THR A 80 13.59 -6.63 5.04
C THR A 80 13.49 -5.39 5.91
N VAL A 81 12.87 -4.31 5.41
CA VAL A 81 12.76 -3.00 6.05
C VAL A 81 11.28 -2.67 6.28
N ASP A 82 10.98 -2.13 7.46
CA ASP A 82 9.67 -1.56 7.81
C ASP A 82 9.36 -0.30 6.98
N TYR A 83 8.08 0.12 6.95
CA TYR A 83 7.64 1.33 6.24
C TYR A 83 7.90 1.28 4.72
N GLY A 84 7.72 0.10 4.12
CA GLY A 84 7.96 -0.17 2.71
C GLY A 84 7.00 0.57 1.76
N ARG A 85 7.34 0.51 0.47
CA ARG A 85 6.53 1.04 -0.63
C ARG A 85 6.28 -0.03 -1.68
N LYS A 86 5.06 -0.06 -2.23
CA LYS A 86 4.71 -0.90 -3.38
C LYS A 86 4.01 -0.07 -4.45
N SER A 87 4.60 -0.03 -5.64
CA SER A 87 4.00 0.61 -6.81
C SER A 87 3.00 -0.30 -7.50
N TRP A 88 1.93 0.30 -8.02
CA TRP A 88 0.96 -0.32 -8.91
C TRP A 88 0.79 0.52 -10.16
N ASP A 89 0.92 -0.11 -11.32
CA ASP A 89 0.84 0.47 -12.67
C ASP A 89 -0.59 0.65 -13.19
N LEU A 90 -1.59 0.57 -12.30
CA LEU A 90 -3.01 0.69 -12.62
C LEU A 90 -3.53 -0.37 -13.60
N THR A 91 -2.90 -1.56 -13.61
CA THR A 91 -3.37 -2.71 -14.40
C THR A 91 -4.17 -3.70 -13.56
N SER A 92 -5.12 -4.39 -14.19
CA SER A 92 -5.81 -5.55 -13.58
C SER A 92 -4.94 -6.81 -13.64
N ASP A 93 -5.30 -7.85 -12.89
CA ASP A 93 -4.68 -9.19 -13.01
C ASP A 93 -4.85 -9.77 -14.43
N ASP A 94 -5.90 -9.34 -15.15
CA ASP A 94 -6.18 -9.74 -16.54
C ASP A 94 -5.27 -9.03 -17.57
N GLY A 95 -4.54 -7.98 -17.17
CA GLY A 95 -3.60 -7.23 -18.02
C GLY A 95 -4.04 -5.82 -18.46
N PRO A 96 -5.32 -5.54 -18.79
CA PRO A 96 -5.75 -4.19 -19.16
C PRO A 96 -5.62 -3.17 -18.02
N GLU A 97 -5.43 -1.90 -18.41
CA GLU A 97 -5.52 -0.74 -17.51
C GLU A 97 -6.94 -0.63 -16.94
N VAL A 98 -7.03 -0.20 -15.69
CA VAL A 98 -8.31 -0.04 -14.99
C VAL A 98 -8.98 1.28 -15.38
N ALA A 99 -10.31 1.32 -15.27
CA ALA A 99 -11.07 2.54 -15.55
C ALA A 99 -10.88 3.62 -14.47
N PHE A 100 -11.23 4.86 -14.79
CA PHE A 100 -11.32 5.92 -13.79
C PHE A 100 -12.51 5.65 -12.85
N GLY A 101 -12.34 5.96 -11.56
CA GLY A 101 -13.35 5.70 -10.55
C GLY A 101 -12.78 5.56 -9.14
N ILE A 102 -13.63 5.15 -8.21
CA ILE A 102 -13.26 4.88 -6.82
C ILE A 102 -12.82 3.42 -6.69
N TYR A 103 -11.69 3.24 -6.04
CA TYR A 103 -11.11 1.95 -5.72
C TYR A 103 -10.97 1.79 -4.22
N PHE A 104 -11.03 0.53 -3.79
CA PHE A 104 -10.81 0.13 -2.40
C PHE A 104 -9.60 -0.77 -2.33
N PHE A 105 -8.86 -0.68 -1.23
CA PHE A 105 -7.77 -1.60 -0.96
C PHE A 105 -7.89 -2.24 0.41
N VAL A 106 -7.36 -3.45 0.52
CA VAL A 106 -7.16 -4.17 1.76
C VAL A 106 -5.71 -4.62 1.81
N VAL A 107 -4.95 -4.14 2.80
CA VAL A 107 -3.62 -4.66 3.11
C VAL A 107 -3.77 -5.66 4.23
N ASP A 108 -3.37 -6.89 3.98
CA ASP A 108 -3.33 -7.96 4.98
C ASP A 108 -1.87 -8.25 5.33
N ALA A 109 -1.51 -8.06 6.60
CA ALA A 109 -0.19 -8.34 7.13
C ALA A 109 -0.31 -9.51 8.12
N PRO A 110 0.35 -10.65 7.84
CA PRO A 110 0.39 -11.78 8.77
C PRO A 110 0.84 -11.32 10.16
N ASP A 111 0.23 -11.85 11.21
CA ASP A 111 0.55 -11.60 12.63
C ASP A 111 0.28 -10.19 13.18
N ILE A 112 0.04 -9.19 12.31
CA ILE A 112 -0.24 -7.80 12.70
C ILE A 112 -1.72 -7.44 12.54
N GLY A 113 -2.33 -7.84 11.42
CA GLY A 113 -3.75 -7.59 11.11
C GLY A 113 -3.96 -7.02 9.71
N SER A 114 -5.14 -6.44 9.48
CA SER A 114 -5.51 -5.87 8.18
C SER A 114 -5.92 -4.40 8.25
N LYS A 115 -5.57 -3.65 7.20
CA LYS A 115 -5.97 -2.27 6.97
C LYS A 115 -6.82 -2.19 5.72
N ARG A 116 -7.86 -1.36 5.77
CA ARG A 116 -8.71 -1.04 4.62
C ARG A 116 -8.67 0.45 4.31
N GLY A 117 -8.78 0.80 3.05
CA GLY A 117 -8.84 2.18 2.59
C GLY A 117 -9.47 2.30 1.22
N LYS A 118 -9.56 3.54 0.73
CA LYS A 118 -10.08 3.89 -0.60
C LYS A 118 -9.21 4.97 -1.21
N PHE A 119 -9.23 5.06 -2.53
CA PHE A 119 -8.58 6.12 -3.31
C PHE A 119 -9.36 6.32 -4.62
N ALA A 120 -9.16 7.46 -5.27
CA ALA A 120 -9.83 7.78 -6.52
C ALA A 120 -8.84 7.95 -7.69
N LEU A 121 -9.21 7.39 -8.83
CA LEU A 121 -8.58 7.67 -10.13
C LEU A 121 -9.50 8.62 -10.90
N ILE A 122 -9.01 9.80 -11.22
CA ILE A 122 -9.76 10.88 -11.87
C ILE A 122 -9.08 11.25 -13.18
N LYS A 123 -9.88 11.54 -14.20
CA LYS A 123 -9.45 12.11 -15.48
C LYS A 123 -9.95 13.54 -15.59
#